data_AF-A0A0A9XCE9-F1
#
_entry.id   AF-A0A0A9XCE9-F1
#
_cell.length_a   1.000
_cell.length_b   1.000
_cell.length_c   1.000
_cell.angle_alpha   90.00
_cell.angle_beta   90.00
_cell.angle_gamma   90.00
#
_symmetry.space_group_name_H-M   'P 1'
#
loop_
_entity.id
_entity.type
_entity.pdbx_description
1 polymer ?
#
loop_
_entity_poly.entity_id
_entity_poly.type
_entity_poly.pdbx_seq_one_letter_code
_entity_poly.pdbx_strand_id
1 'polypeptide(L)'
;LKYGVPQGSILGPIIFSLFINDLPRSILAAKHILFADDLQLYIQAPLDELPAFIHALNQDLERINESAKINGIALNPKKSQAILFSKKPIITKTDLPPLLVDGSSVEF
;
A
#
# COMPACT_ATOMS: atom_id res chain seq x y z
N LEU A 1 -18.94 8.77 -21.51
CA LEU A 1 -17.84 8.10 -20.79
C LEU A 1 -17.99 6.60 -20.98
N LYS A 2 -16.94 5.87 -21.35
CA LYS A 2 -16.97 4.39 -21.34
C LYS A 2 -16.59 3.80 -19.97
N TYR A 3 -15.79 4.52 -19.19
CA TYR A 3 -15.40 4.16 -17.82
C TYR A 3 -15.18 5.44 -17.00
N GLY A 4 -15.48 5.39 -15.69
CA GLY A 4 -15.29 6.51 -14.75
C GLY A 4 -16.55 7.38 -14.52
N VAL A 5 -16.40 8.33 -13.59
CA VAL A 5 -17.43 9.32 -13.22
C VAL A 5 -17.10 10.69 -13.84
N PRO A 6 -18.10 11.53 -14.19
CA PRO A 6 -17.83 12.88 -14.67
C PRO A 6 -17.06 13.72 -13.64
N GLN A 7 -15.96 14.33 -14.05
CA GLN A 7 -15.22 15.27 -13.20
C GLN A 7 -16.11 16.48 -12.87
N GLY A 8 -16.12 16.90 -11.61
CA GLY A 8 -17.04 17.94 -11.11
C GLY A 8 -18.42 17.42 -10.70
N SER A 9 -18.68 16.10 -10.80
CA SER A 9 -19.86 15.49 -10.22
C SER A 9 -19.78 15.50 -8.69
N ILE A 10 -20.85 15.94 -8.03
CA ILE A 10 -21.01 15.88 -6.57
C ILE A 10 -20.94 14.43 -6.07
N LEU A 11 -21.45 13.48 -6.87
CA LEU A 11 -21.47 12.06 -6.51
C LEU A 11 -20.18 11.33 -6.88
N GLY A 12 -19.33 11.91 -7.73
CA GLY A 12 -18.09 11.28 -8.18
C GLY A 12 -17.20 10.79 -7.03
N PRO A 13 -16.88 11.64 -6.04
CA PRO A 13 -16.09 11.25 -4.88
C PRO A 13 -16.73 10.16 -4.03
N ILE A 14 -18.05 10.18 -3.85
CA ILE A 14 -18.78 9.19 -3.05
C ILE A 14 -18.74 7.83 -3.75
N ILE A 15 -19.05 7.79 -5.05
CA ILE A 15 -19.00 6.56 -5.85
C ILE A 15 -17.58 5.99 -5.88
N PHE A 16 -16.57 6.86 -6.05
CA PHE A 16 -15.17 6.44 -6.01
C PHE A 16 -14.79 5.86 -4.65
N SER A 17 -15.20 6.51 -3.55
CA SER A 17 -14.95 6.03 -2.19
C SER A 17 -15.57 4.65 -1.97
N LEU A 18 -16.82 4.43 -2.40
CA LEU A 18 -17.47 3.12 -2.33
C LEU A 18 -16.74 2.06 -3.14
N PHE A 19 -16.24 2.42 -4.32
CA PHE A 19 -15.50 1.51 -5.20
C PHE A 19 -14.15 1.09 -4.62
N ILE A 20 -13.38 2.03 -4.06
CA ILE A 20 -12.03 1.76 -3.54
C ILE A 20 -12.05 1.11 -2.15
N ASN A 21 -13.16 1.21 -1.40
CA ASN A 21 -13.29 0.74 -0.02
C ASN A 21 -13.09 -0.77 0.16
N ASP A 22 -13.17 -1.56 -0.91
CA ASP A 22 -12.94 -3.01 -0.87
C ASP A 22 -11.46 -3.37 -1.05
N LEU A 23 -10.63 -2.45 -1.56
CA LEU A 23 -9.21 -2.68 -1.80
C LEU A 23 -8.45 -3.11 -0.52
N PRO A 24 -8.66 -2.48 0.65
CA PRO A 24 -7.92 -2.86 1.86
C PRO A 24 -8.35 -4.19 2.47
N ARG A 25 -9.44 -4.82 2.00
CA ARG A 25 -9.90 -6.12 2.54
C ARG A 25 -8.92 -7.25 2.30
N SER A 26 -7.97 -7.07 1.37
CA SER A 26 -6.93 -8.05 1.06
C SER A 26 -5.73 -7.99 2.02
N ILE A 27 -5.68 -6.99 2.91
CA ILE A 27 -4.58 -6.77 3.86
C ILE A 27 -4.78 -7.65 5.10
N LEU A 28 -3.76 -8.42 5.48
CA LEU A 28 -3.83 -9.35 6.60
C LEU A 28 -2.93 -8.98 7.78
N ALA A 29 -1.73 -8.47 7.52
CA ALA A 29 -0.72 -8.22 8.55
C ALA A 29 -0.65 -6.75 8.96
N ALA A 30 -0.66 -5.84 7.99
CA ALA A 30 -0.55 -4.42 8.24
C ALA A 30 -1.89 -3.80 8.68
N LYS A 31 -1.79 -2.72 9.46
CA LYS A 31 -2.90 -1.78 9.58
C LYS A 31 -2.88 -0.84 8.37
N HIS A 32 -4.02 -0.24 8.05
CA HIS A 32 -4.13 0.63 6.90
C HIS A 32 -4.96 1.88 7.20
N ILE A 33 -4.75 2.91 6.38
CA ILE A 33 -5.60 4.08 6.25
C ILE A 33 -5.87 4.25 4.76
N LEU A 34 -7.14 4.34 4.38
CA LEU A 34 -7.56 4.66 3.02
C LEU A 34 -8.29 5.99 3.06
N PHE A 35 -7.83 6.96 2.26
CA PHE A 35 -8.47 8.24 2.12
C PHE A 35 -8.42 8.71 0.67
N ALA A 36 -9.59 8.92 0.07
CA ALA A 36 -9.70 9.15 -1.37
C ALA A 36 -8.91 8.08 -2.15
N ASP A 37 -7.93 8.48 -2.95
CA ASP A 37 -7.06 7.59 -3.74
C ASP A 37 -5.77 7.17 -3.02
N ASP A 38 -5.48 7.73 -1.84
CA ASP A 38 -4.28 7.41 -1.06
C ASP A 38 -4.52 6.24 -0.10
N LEU A 39 -3.71 5.20 -0.23
CA LEU A 39 -3.66 4.04 0.67
C LEU A 39 -2.31 4.03 1.41
N GLN A 40 -2.36 4.09 2.73
CA GLN A 40 -1.20 3.96 3.60
C GLN A 40 -1.27 2.64 4.37
N LEU A 41 -0.16 1.89 4.38
CA LEU A 41 0.04 0.71 5.21
C LEU A 41 1.04 1.02 6.32
N TYR A 42 0.82 0.46 7.51
CA TYR A 42 1.76 0.57 8.61
C TYR A 42 1.74 -0.69 9.49
N ILE A 43 2.93 -1.07 9.94
CA ILE A 43 3.13 -2.24 10.78
C ILE A 43 4.20 -1.91 11.83
N GLN A 44 4.03 -2.43 13.04
CA GLN A 44 4.98 -2.24 14.14
C GLN A 44 5.67 -3.58 14.43
N ALA A 45 7.00 -3.59 14.40
CA ALA A 45 7.81 -4.79 14.60
C ALA A 45 8.87 -4.58 15.70
N PRO A 46 9.20 -5.63 16.47
CA PRO A 46 10.50 -5.73 17.14
C PRO A 46 11.66 -5.65 16.12
N LEU A 47 12.81 -5.11 16.52
CA LEU A 47 13.95 -4.90 15.60
C LEU A 47 14.53 -6.22 15.07
N ASP A 48 14.54 -7.25 15.89
CA ASP A 48 14.99 -8.60 15.59
C ASP A 48 14.05 -9.36 14.66
N GLU A 49 12.77 -8.97 14.61
CA GLU A 49 11.75 -9.55 13.73
C GLU A 49 11.47 -8.69 12.48
N LEU A 50 12.17 -7.56 12.33
CA LEU A 50 11.93 -6.60 11.25
C LEU A 50 11.92 -7.24 9.84
N PRO A 51 12.85 -8.16 9.47
CA PRO A 51 12.79 -8.82 8.17
C PRO A 51 11.51 -9.64 7.94
N ALA A 52 11.01 -10.33 8.97
CA ALA A 52 9.78 -11.11 8.89
C ALA A 52 8.55 -10.21 8.70
N PHE A 53 8.53 -9.06 9.37
CA PHE A 53 7.46 -8.07 9.23
C PHE A 53 7.48 -7.36 7.86
N ILE A 54 8.67 -7.09 7.30
CA ILE A 54 8.79 -6.58 5.93
C ILE A 54 8.30 -7.63 4.92
N HIS A 55 8.60 -8.92 5.15
CA HIS A 55 8.07 -9.99 4.32
C HIS A 55 6.54 -10.04 4.38
N ALA A 56 5.94 -9.95 5.56
CA ALA A 56 4.49 -9.89 5.72
C ALA A 56 3.88 -8.66 5.02
N LEU A 57 4.53 -7.50 5.10
CA LEU A 57 4.12 -6.28 4.39
C LEU A 57 4.18 -6.45 2.86
N ASN A 58 5.22 -7.12 2.33
CA ASN A 58 5.29 -7.46 0.91
C ASN A 58 4.18 -8.41 0.46
N GLN A 59 3.79 -9.38 1.27
CA GLN A 59 2.63 -10.23 0.97
C GLN A 59 1.33 -9.42 0.92
N ASP A 60 1.15 -8.44 1.82
CA ASP A 60 -0.01 -7.54 1.76
C ASP A 60 0.01 -6.66 0.51
N LEU A 61 1.18 -6.13 0.13
CA LEU A 61 1.35 -5.37 -1.12
C LEU A 61 1.03 -6.22 -2.35
N GLU A 62 1.44 -7.49 -2.38
CA GLU A 62 1.10 -8.42 -3.46
C GLU A 62 -0.42 -8.63 -3.58
N ARG A 63 -1.10 -8.90 -2.46
CA ARG A 63 -2.56 -9.05 -2.42
C ARG A 63 -3.30 -7.77 -2.85
N ILE A 64 -2.77 -6.60 -2.48
CA ILE A 64 -3.29 -5.31 -2.95
C ILE A 64 -3.06 -5.17 -4.46
N ASN A 65 -1.88 -5.52 -4.99
CA ASN A 65 -1.60 -5.47 -6.43
C ASN A 65 -2.60 -6.34 -7.21
N GLU A 66 -2.88 -7.55 -6.73
CA GLU A 66 -3.86 -8.47 -7.32
C GLU A 66 -5.28 -7.89 -7.27
N SER A 67 -5.70 -7.41 -6.10
CA SER A 67 -7.02 -6.79 -5.90
C SER A 67 -7.20 -5.54 -6.77
N ALA A 68 -6.15 -4.73 -6.90
CA ALA A 68 -6.15 -3.56 -7.77
C ALA A 68 -6.31 -3.97 -9.24
N LYS A 69 -5.56 -4.99 -9.70
CA LYS A 69 -5.65 -5.52 -11.07
C LYS A 69 -7.04 -6.05 -11.40
N ILE A 70 -7.64 -6.83 -10.51
CA ILE A 70 -9.00 -7.37 -10.67
C ILE A 70 -10.02 -6.23 -10.81
N ASN A 71 -9.86 -5.17 -10.01
CA ASN A 71 -10.74 -4.01 -10.02
C ASN A 71 -10.37 -2.97 -11.09
N GLY A 72 -9.33 -3.18 -11.90
CA GLY A 72 -8.90 -2.22 -12.93
C GLY A 72 -8.27 -0.94 -12.36
N ILE A 73 -7.74 -0.99 -11.14
CA ILE A 73 -6.99 0.08 -10.49
C ILE A 73 -5.50 -0.10 -10.80
N ALA A 74 -4.84 0.97 -11.23
CA ALA A 74 -3.40 0.99 -11.40
C ALA A 74 -2.75 1.62 -10.17
N LEU A 75 -1.88 0.87 -9.50
CA LEU A 75 -1.01 1.45 -8.47
C LEU A 75 0.10 2.27 -9.12
N ASN A 76 0.67 3.21 -8.36
CA ASN A 76 1.72 4.09 -8.87
C ASN A 76 3.01 3.93 -8.05
N PRO A 77 3.86 2.94 -8.38
CA PRO A 77 5.08 2.69 -7.62
C PRO A 77 6.03 3.89 -7.58
N LYS A 78 6.02 4.74 -8.63
CA LYS A 78 6.85 5.95 -8.69
C LYS A 78 6.45 7.02 -7.68
N LYS A 79 5.19 6.99 -7.22
CA LYS A 79 4.67 7.90 -6.19
C LYS A 79 4.61 7.25 -4.80
N SER A 80 4.76 5.93 -4.72
CA SER A 80 4.82 5.21 -3.45
C SER A 80 6.11 5.53 -2.70
N GLN A 81 5.99 5.67 -1.37
CA GLN A 81 7.11 5.94 -0.48
C GLN A 81 7.06 4.98 0.70
N ALA A 82 8.22 4.54 1.17
CA ALA A 82 8.35 3.78 2.39
C ALA A 82 9.11 4.62 3.43
N ILE A 83 8.68 4.53 4.69
CA ILE A 83 9.31 5.25 5.78
C ILE A 83 9.46 4.30 6.96
N LEU A 84 10.68 4.20 7.48
CA LEU A 84 11.01 3.36 8.63
C LEU A 84 11.30 4.23 9.86
N PHE A 85 10.44 4.15 10.87
CA PHE A 85 10.60 4.85 12.14
C PHE A 85 11.19 3.92 13.19
N SER A 86 12.28 4.34 13.84
CA SER A 86 12.86 3.61 14.98
C SER A 86 13.47 4.55 16.00
N LYS A 87 13.36 4.18 17.28
CA LYS A 87 14.03 4.90 18.39
C LYS A 87 15.53 4.61 18.44
N LYS A 88 15.96 3.45 17.92
CA LYS A 88 17.37 3.04 17.85
C LYS A 88 17.86 3.16 16.41
N PRO A 89 19.12 3.56 16.18
CA PRO A 89 19.71 3.54 14.85
C PRO A 89 19.59 2.14 14.24
N ILE A 90 19.04 2.06 13.03
CA ILE A 90 19.02 0.83 12.25
C ILE A 90 20.30 0.83 11.43
N ILE A 91 21.31 0.14 11.95
CA ILE A 91 22.69 0.15 11.43
C ILE A 91 22.76 -0.52 10.05
N THR A 92 21.81 -1.41 9.74
CA THR A 92 21.81 -2.27 8.54
C THR A 92 20.54 -2.08 7.71
N LYS A 93 20.17 -0.84 7.38
CA LYS A 93 19.10 -0.58 6.39
C LYS A 93 19.35 -1.31 5.05
N THR A 94 20.61 -1.47 4.66
CA THR A 94 21.04 -2.19 3.44
C THR A 94 20.77 -3.69 3.44
N ASP A 95 20.52 -4.30 4.60
CA ASP A 95 20.23 -5.74 4.71
C ASP A 95 18.72 -6.02 4.73
N LEU A 96 17.90 -4.97 4.75
CA LEU A 96 16.45 -5.13 4.73
C LEU A 96 15.98 -5.48 3.31
N PRO A 97 15.08 -6.46 3.16
CA PRO A 97 14.49 -6.74 1.86
C PRO A 97 13.72 -5.51 1.36
N PRO A 98 13.73 -5.21 0.06
CA PRO A 98 13.01 -4.08 -0.49
C PRO A 98 11.49 -4.29 -0.35
N LEU A 99 10.74 -3.19 -0.33
CA LEU A 99 9.30 -3.25 -0.52
C LEU A 99 8.97 -3.23 -2.01
N LEU A 100 8.01 -4.05 -2.43
CA LEU A 100 7.64 -4.22 -3.83
C LEU A 100 6.20 -3.75 -4.07
N VAL A 101 6.05 -2.67 -4.84
CA VAL A 101 4.74 -2.18 -5.30
C VAL A 101 4.64 -2.42 -6.79
N ASP A 102 3.67 -3.22 -7.22
CA ASP A 102 3.52 -3.71 -8.60
C ASP A 102 4.86 -4.16 -9.23
N GLY A 103 5.63 -4.94 -8.47
CA GLY A 103 6.95 -5.47 -8.87
C GLY A 103 8.09 -4.44 -8.90
N SER A 104 7.83 -3.18 -8.60
CA SER A 104 8.85 -2.13 -8.50
C SER A 104 9.32 -1.93 -7.06
N SER A 105 10.63 -1.79 -6.86
CA SER A 105 11.23 -1.55 -5.55
C SER A 105 10.92 -0.15 -5.02
N VAL A 106 10.54 -0.06 -3.75
CA VAL A 106 10.35 1.16 -2.96
C VAL A 106 11.30 1.09 -1.76
N GLU A 107 12.28 1.98 -1.70
CA GLU A 107 13.32 2.02 -0.65
C GLU A 107 12.86 2.77 0.61
N PHE A 108 13.44 2.43 1.76
CA PHE A 108 13.12 2.92 3.12
C PHE A 108 13.90 4.15 3.61
#